data_AF-A0A7K3MUD2-F1
#
_entry.id   AF-A0A7K3MUD2-F1
#
_cell.length_a   1.000
_cell.length_b   1.000
_cell.length_c   1.000
_cell.angle_alpha   90.00
_cell.angle_beta   90.00
_cell.angle_gamma   90.00
#
_symmetry.space_group_name_H-M   'P 1'
#
loop_
_entity.id
_entity.type
_entity.pdbx_description
1 polymer ?
#
loop_
_entity_poly.entity_id
_entity_poly.type
_entity_poly.pdbx_seq_one_letter_code
_entity_poly.pdbx_strand_id
1 'polypeptide(L)'
;MNRTLVHRGPDGEGYELFKTDFADIGLGQRHLSIIDLTQGRSQPQTYKSLHITFNGEIYNYAEIKKQLEIIGHKSVSQSDTEVMLHANYEWGSLALQQFIGMFAFVIYDEANQQLFIARDRPGVKPVFYYWNDGLFLFGSELKALLQHPKFKKRD
;
A
#
# COMPACT_ATOMS: atom_id res chain seq x y z
N MET A 1 -11.98 1.88 -11.13
CA MET A 1 -10.50 1.95 -11.07
C MET A 1 -9.88 0.57 -10.86
N ASN A 2 -9.99 -0.07 -9.68
CA ASN A 2 -9.30 -1.35 -9.38
C ASN A 2 -9.49 -2.46 -10.44
N ARG A 3 -10.71 -2.59 -10.98
CA ARG A 3 -11.03 -3.58 -12.03
C ARG A 3 -10.20 -3.45 -13.31
N THR A 4 -9.63 -2.30 -13.66
CA THR A 4 -8.78 -2.20 -14.86
C THR A 4 -7.38 -2.78 -14.68
N LEU A 5 -7.05 -3.22 -13.46
CA LEU A 5 -5.75 -3.76 -13.10
C LEU A 5 -5.76 -5.29 -12.95
N VAL A 6 -6.81 -5.98 -13.40
CA VAL A 6 -6.91 -7.47 -13.31
C VAL A 6 -5.68 -8.15 -13.88
N HIS A 7 -5.16 -7.66 -15.00
CA HIS A 7 -4.00 -8.25 -15.68
C HIS A 7 -2.71 -8.19 -14.84
N ARG A 8 -2.66 -7.33 -13.80
CA ARG A 8 -1.53 -7.27 -12.85
C ARG A 8 -1.71 -8.18 -11.63
N GLY A 9 -2.90 -8.72 -11.43
CA GLY A 9 -3.27 -9.53 -10.28
C GLY A 9 -4.61 -10.23 -10.52
N PRO A 10 -4.62 -11.29 -11.34
CA PRO A 10 -5.84 -12.00 -11.71
C PRO A 10 -6.35 -12.92 -10.60
N ASP A 11 -5.52 -13.23 -9.60
CA ASP A 11 -5.80 -14.27 -8.61
C ASP A 11 -6.69 -13.78 -7.45
N GLY A 12 -6.79 -12.46 -7.27
CA GLY A 12 -7.62 -11.89 -6.22
C GLY A 12 -7.84 -10.38 -6.31
N GLU A 13 -8.81 -9.91 -5.54
CA GLU A 13 -9.01 -8.50 -5.24
C GLU A 13 -9.33 -8.30 -3.78
N GLY A 14 -8.99 -7.13 -3.28
CA GLY A 14 -9.54 -6.58 -2.06
C GLY A 14 -9.61 -5.06 -2.15
N TYR A 15 -10.49 -4.49 -1.36
CA TYR A 15 -10.63 -3.05 -1.23
C TYR A 15 -11.26 -2.73 0.12
N GLU A 16 -10.93 -1.55 0.63
CA GLU A 16 -11.57 -0.99 1.83
C GLU A 16 -11.94 0.47 1.58
N LEU A 17 -13.03 0.89 2.22
CA LEU A 17 -13.57 2.23 2.15
C LEU A 17 -13.65 2.79 3.57
N PHE A 18 -13.08 3.97 3.77
CA PHE A 18 -13.08 4.67 5.04
C PHE A 18 -13.80 5.99 4.86
N LYS A 19 -14.67 6.33 5.82
CA LYS A 19 -15.35 7.61 5.86
C LYS A 19 -14.74 8.46 6.96
N THR A 20 -14.44 9.71 6.63
CA THR A 20 -13.99 10.72 7.58
C THR A 20 -14.97 11.90 7.53
N ASP A 21 -14.83 12.84 8.45
CA ASP A 21 -15.70 14.03 8.48
C ASP A 21 -15.49 14.95 7.27
N PHE A 22 -14.38 14.78 6.52
CA PHE A 22 -13.97 15.70 5.47
C PHE A 22 -13.62 15.02 4.14
N ALA A 23 -13.51 13.68 4.09
CA ALA A 23 -13.19 12.93 2.87
C ALA A 23 -13.70 11.48 2.92
N ASP A 24 -13.95 10.92 1.73
CA ASP A 24 -14.09 9.48 1.52
C ASP A 24 -12.76 8.93 1.00
N ILE A 25 -12.24 7.87 1.64
CA ILE A 25 -10.97 7.25 1.29
C ILE A 25 -11.23 5.83 0.79
N GLY A 26 -10.63 5.48 -0.35
CA GLY A 26 -10.71 4.14 -0.92
C GLY A 26 -9.33 3.57 -1.20
N LEU A 27 -9.04 2.41 -0.63
CA LEU A 27 -7.84 1.63 -0.92
C LEU A 27 -8.25 0.37 -1.69
N GLY A 28 -7.52 0.01 -2.74
CA GLY A 28 -7.85 -1.16 -3.56
C GLY A 28 -6.62 -1.85 -4.11
N GLN A 29 -6.65 -3.18 -4.15
CA GLN A 29 -5.54 -4.02 -4.56
C GLN A 29 -6.01 -5.15 -5.51
N ARG A 30 -5.09 -5.56 -6.39
CA ARG A 30 -5.19 -6.75 -7.24
C ARG A 30 -4.03 -7.68 -6.92
N HIS A 31 -4.32 -8.95 -6.69
CA HIS A 31 -3.36 -9.92 -6.18
C HIS A 31 -2.84 -10.84 -7.29
N LEU A 32 -1.53 -10.98 -7.37
CA LEU A 32 -0.84 -11.99 -8.18
C LEU A 32 -0.09 -12.94 -7.24
N SER A 33 -0.49 -14.19 -7.24
CA SER A 33 0.09 -15.26 -6.43
C SER A 33 1.34 -15.82 -7.14
N ILE A 34 2.53 -15.29 -6.83
CA ILE A 34 3.78 -15.79 -7.43
C ILE A 34 4.33 -16.99 -6.64
N ILE A 35 4.39 -16.90 -5.30
CA ILE A 35 4.86 -17.97 -4.41
C ILE A 35 3.96 -17.96 -3.17
N ASP A 36 3.17 -19.00 -2.98
CA ASP A 36 2.34 -19.31 -1.80
C ASP A 36 0.98 -18.58 -1.64
N LEU A 37 -0.05 -19.37 -1.26
CA LEU A 37 -1.49 -19.04 -1.19
C LEU A 37 -1.97 -18.77 0.25
N THR A 38 -1.05 -18.51 1.18
CA THR A 38 -1.37 -18.35 2.60
C THR A 38 -2.16 -17.06 2.89
N GLN A 39 -3.04 -17.11 3.90
CA GLN A 39 -4.03 -16.08 4.25
C GLN A 39 -3.45 -14.69 4.61
N GLY A 40 -2.14 -14.57 4.82
CA GLY A 40 -1.46 -13.30 5.17
C GLY A 40 -1.28 -12.31 4.01
N ARG A 41 -2.06 -12.43 2.93
CA ARG A 41 -1.93 -11.65 1.69
C ARG A 41 -3.17 -10.85 1.31
N SER A 42 -4.28 -10.95 2.04
CA SER A 42 -5.45 -10.12 1.76
C SER A 42 -5.08 -8.65 1.97
N GLN A 43 -5.23 -7.86 0.91
CA GLN A 43 -4.96 -6.43 0.93
C GLN A 43 -6.20 -5.64 0.49
N PRO A 44 -6.50 -4.47 1.09
CA PRO A 44 -5.68 -3.76 2.07
C PRO A 44 -5.48 -4.52 3.39
N GLN A 45 -4.26 -4.46 3.95
CA GLN A 45 -3.94 -5.11 5.22
C GLN A 45 -3.94 -4.06 6.34
N THR A 46 -4.39 -4.45 7.54
CA THR A 46 -4.57 -3.53 8.67
C THR A 46 -3.71 -3.95 9.86
N TYR A 47 -3.08 -2.97 10.51
CA TYR A 47 -2.44 -3.11 11.82
C TYR A 47 -2.71 -1.85 12.65
N LYS A 48 -3.48 -2.01 13.74
CA LYS A 48 -3.99 -0.89 14.53
C LYS A 48 -4.76 0.09 13.63
N SER A 49 -4.33 1.35 13.54
CA SER A 49 -4.94 2.39 12.70
C SER A 49 -4.33 2.51 11.31
N LEU A 50 -3.35 1.67 10.95
CA LEU A 50 -2.69 1.73 9.66
C LEU A 50 -3.28 0.70 8.71
N HIS A 51 -3.60 1.15 7.49
CA HIS A 51 -4.13 0.33 6.40
C HIS A 51 -3.24 0.45 5.17
N ILE A 52 -2.74 -0.66 4.64
CA ILE A 52 -1.75 -0.65 3.53
C ILE A 52 -2.25 -1.35 2.28
N THR A 53 -1.92 -0.75 1.13
CA THR A 53 -1.81 -1.46 -0.15
C THR A 53 -0.37 -1.43 -0.63
N PHE A 54 0.11 -2.56 -1.11
CA PHE A 54 1.51 -2.81 -1.45
C PHE A 54 1.60 -3.66 -2.71
N ASN A 55 2.45 -3.21 -3.63
CA ASN A 55 2.84 -3.92 -4.84
C ASN A 55 4.35 -3.94 -4.90
N GLY A 56 4.95 -5.09 -4.61
CA GLY A 56 6.39 -5.20 -4.51
C GLY A 56 6.86 -6.40 -3.74
N GLU A 57 8.14 -6.35 -3.38
CA GLU A 57 8.81 -7.27 -2.48
C GLU A 57 9.84 -6.47 -1.64
N ILE A 58 9.88 -6.72 -0.33
CA ILE A 58 10.95 -6.22 0.55
C ILE A 58 11.92 -7.36 0.82
N TYR A 59 13.14 -7.28 0.29
CA TYR A 59 14.12 -8.34 0.37
C TYR A 59 14.70 -8.51 1.78
N ASN A 60 14.83 -7.42 2.53
CA ASN A 60 15.35 -7.44 3.89
C ASN A 60 14.26 -7.50 4.99
N TYR A 61 13.04 -7.95 4.67
CA TYR A 61 11.93 -8.02 5.64
C TYR A 61 12.28 -8.82 6.89
N ALA A 62 13.04 -9.92 6.76
CA ALA A 62 13.44 -10.77 7.88
C ALA A 62 14.41 -10.06 8.85
N GLU A 63 15.24 -9.13 8.35
CA GLU A 63 16.12 -8.31 9.19
C GLU A 63 15.32 -7.26 9.96
N ILE A 64 14.43 -6.55 9.26
CA ILE A 64 13.55 -5.53 9.86
C ILE A 64 12.66 -6.15 10.93
N LYS A 65 12.10 -7.33 10.65
CA LYS A 65 11.30 -8.11 11.61
C LYS A 65 12.06 -8.33 12.92
N LYS A 66 13.32 -8.77 12.86
CA LYS A 66 14.13 -8.98 14.07
C LYS A 66 14.31 -7.70 14.88
N GLN A 67 14.51 -6.56 14.22
CA GLN A 67 14.61 -5.27 14.90
C GLN A 67 13.30 -4.89 15.59
N LEU A 68 12.16 -5.11 14.93
CA LEU A 68 10.83 -4.87 15.52
C LEU A 68 10.54 -5.79 16.72
N GLU A 69 10.92 -7.06 16.63
CA GLU A 69 10.79 -8.03 17.73
C GLU A 69 11.62 -7.62 18.95
N ILE A 70 12.84 -7.11 18.75
CA ILE A 70 13.71 -6.59 19.82
C ILE A 70 13.05 -5.40 20.56
N ILE A 71 12.34 -4.55 19.83
CA ILE A 71 11.68 -3.34 20.38
C ILE A 71 10.28 -3.69 20.94
N GLY A 72 9.82 -4.93 20.78
CA GLY A 72 8.66 -5.48 21.48
C GLY A 72 7.41 -5.71 20.61
N HIS A 73 7.49 -5.57 19.28
CA HIS A 73 6.41 -6.02 18.41
C HIS A 73 6.26 -7.54 18.47
N LYS A 74 5.06 -8.01 18.79
CA LYS A 74 4.74 -9.44 18.87
C LYS A 74 4.02 -9.91 17.61
N SER A 75 4.17 -11.19 17.29
CA SER A 75 3.43 -11.90 16.24
C SER A 75 3.57 -11.32 14.83
N VAL A 76 4.68 -10.65 14.52
CA VAL A 76 4.99 -10.22 13.15
C VAL A 76 5.09 -11.46 12.27
N SER A 77 4.25 -11.57 11.24
CA SER A 77 4.27 -12.74 10.35
C SER A 77 5.54 -12.83 9.49
N GLN A 78 5.55 -13.73 8.51
CA GLN A 78 6.59 -13.78 7.46
C GLN A 78 6.19 -12.99 6.20
N SER A 79 5.10 -12.22 6.27
CA SER A 79 4.66 -11.33 5.19
C SER A 79 5.47 -10.04 5.24
N ASP A 80 6.10 -9.69 4.12
CA ASP A 80 6.82 -8.42 3.99
C ASP A 80 5.88 -7.21 4.17
N THR A 81 4.65 -7.31 3.68
CA THR A 81 3.60 -6.29 3.82
C THR A 81 3.32 -6.01 5.30
N GLU A 82 3.21 -7.06 6.13
CA GLU A 82 2.98 -6.91 7.56
C GLU A 82 4.19 -6.30 8.28
N VAL A 83 5.41 -6.75 7.94
CA VAL A 83 6.65 -6.17 8.47
C VAL A 83 6.73 -4.68 8.15
N MET A 84 6.38 -4.28 6.92
CA MET A 84 6.34 -2.87 6.54
C MET A 84 5.32 -2.08 7.37
N LEU A 85 4.15 -2.66 7.65
CA LEU A 85 3.10 -1.99 8.40
C LEU A 85 3.50 -1.77 9.86
N HIS A 86 4.13 -2.77 10.48
CA HIS A 86 4.72 -2.64 11.82
C HIS A 86 5.85 -1.60 11.83
N ALA A 87 6.74 -1.61 10.84
CA ALA A 87 7.84 -0.65 10.73
C ALA A 87 7.33 0.79 10.58
N ASN A 88 6.29 1.01 9.76
CA ASN A 88 5.67 2.34 9.63
C ASN A 88 4.92 2.77 10.90
N TYR A 89 4.30 1.82 11.63
CA TYR A 89 3.70 2.15 12.93
C TYR A 89 4.75 2.63 13.95
N GLU A 90 5.91 1.97 14.00
CA GLU A 90 6.97 2.27 14.97
C GLU A 90 7.81 3.49 14.60
N TRP A 91 8.22 3.60 13.33
CA TRP A 91 9.17 4.62 12.88
C TRP A 91 8.57 5.66 11.93
N GLY A 92 7.28 5.57 11.61
CA GLY A 92 6.63 6.45 10.65
C GLY A 92 7.30 6.39 9.28
N SER A 93 7.36 7.54 8.61
CA SER A 93 7.99 7.67 7.28
C SER A 93 9.49 7.38 7.27
N LEU A 94 10.18 7.40 8.41
CA LEU A 94 11.60 7.04 8.51
C LEU A 94 11.83 5.55 8.23
N ALA A 95 10.81 4.70 8.40
CA ALA A 95 10.87 3.28 8.02
C ALA A 95 11.29 3.08 6.56
N LEU A 96 10.93 4.01 5.67
CA LEU A 96 11.27 3.96 4.24
C LEU A 96 12.78 3.85 4.00
N GLN A 97 13.60 4.42 4.88
CA GLN A 97 15.05 4.39 4.73
C GLN A 97 15.61 2.97 4.89
N GLN A 98 14.92 2.11 5.65
CA GLN A 98 15.36 0.76 5.97
C GLN A 98 14.96 -0.27 4.90
N PHE A 99 13.99 0.06 4.04
CA PHE A 99 13.48 -0.88 3.04
C PHE A 99 14.46 -1.06 1.88
N ILE A 100 14.85 -2.32 1.65
CA ILE A 100 15.61 -2.78 0.48
C ILE A 100 14.68 -3.68 -0.33
N GLY A 101 14.35 -3.26 -1.54
CA GLY A 101 13.37 -3.97 -2.36
C GLY A 101 12.92 -3.18 -3.58
N MET A 102 11.92 -3.72 -4.26
CA MET A 102 11.17 -3.04 -5.31
C MET A 102 9.73 -2.92 -4.85
N PHE A 103 9.19 -1.71 -4.76
CA PHE A 103 7.89 -1.52 -4.13
C PHE A 103 7.21 -0.22 -4.52
N ALA A 104 5.89 -0.29 -4.43
CA ALA A 104 4.99 0.83 -4.41
C ALA A 104 3.96 0.54 -3.32
N PHE A 105 3.77 1.47 -2.39
CA PHE A 105 2.75 1.31 -1.37
C PHE A 105 2.03 2.61 -1.02
N VAL A 106 0.84 2.44 -0.47
CA VAL A 106 0.04 3.50 0.14
C VAL A 106 -0.39 3.01 1.51
N ILE A 107 -0.12 3.82 2.53
CA ILE A 107 -0.63 3.64 3.89
C ILE A 107 -1.64 4.75 4.17
N TYR A 108 -2.82 4.36 4.61
CA TYR A 108 -3.75 5.25 5.29
C TYR A 108 -3.57 5.11 6.79
N ASP A 109 -3.23 6.20 7.46
CA ASP A 109 -3.22 6.30 8.92
C ASP A 109 -4.53 6.94 9.38
N GLU A 110 -5.44 6.10 9.88
CA GLU A 110 -6.75 6.52 10.37
C GLU A 110 -6.64 7.39 11.63
N ALA A 111 -5.65 7.16 12.49
CA ALA A 111 -5.52 7.93 13.73
C ALA A 111 -5.11 9.37 13.45
N ASN A 112 -4.19 9.56 12.49
CA ASN A 112 -3.69 10.88 12.11
C ASN A 112 -4.39 11.48 10.88
N GLN A 113 -5.29 10.72 10.24
CA GLN A 113 -6.02 11.11 9.04
C GLN A 113 -5.08 11.48 7.87
N GLN A 114 -4.07 10.65 7.64
CA GLN A 114 -3.00 10.90 6.65
C GLN A 114 -2.86 9.76 5.65
N LEU A 115 -2.55 10.12 4.39
CA LEU A 115 -2.11 9.17 3.37
C LEU A 115 -0.61 9.33 3.15
N PHE A 116 0.13 8.24 3.30
CA PHE A 116 1.54 8.16 2.97
C PHE A 116 1.73 7.25 1.76
N ILE A 117 2.28 7.81 0.68
CA ILE A 117 2.58 7.08 -0.55
C ILE A 117 4.08 7.07 -0.77
N ALA A 118 4.62 5.91 -1.09
CA ALA A 118 6.04 5.75 -1.36
C ALA A 118 6.30 4.75 -2.47
N ARG A 119 7.45 4.94 -3.13
CA ARG A 119 7.97 4.10 -4.20
C ARG A 119 9.44 3.81 -3.92
N ASP A 120 9.92 2.66 -4.37
CA ASP A 120 11.32 2.29 -4.31
C ASP A 120 12.23 3.30 -5.04
N ARG A 121 13.49 3.39 -4.60
CA ARG A 121 14.46 4.41 -5.07
C ARG A 121 14.70 4.35 -6.58
N PRO A 122 14.88 3.16 -7.20
CA PRO A 122 15.00 3.08 -8.67
C PRO A 122 13.69 3.33 -9.41
N GLY A 123 12.54 3.24 -8.74
CA GLY A 123 11.24 3.33 -9.35
C GLY A 123 10.87 2.10 -10.17
N VAL A 124 11.12 0.89 -9.67
CA VAL A 124 10.78 -0.37 -10.35
C VAL A 124 9.26 -0.54 -10.43
N LYS A 125 8.53 -0.37 -9.32
CA LYS A 125 7.08 -0.56 -9.30
C LYS A 125 6.37 0.76 -9.63
N PRO A 126 5.51 0.82 -10.68
CA PRO A 126 4.92 2.08 -11.10
C PRO A 126 3.86 2.59 -10.12
N VAL A 127 3.82 3.91 -9.95
CA VAL A 127 2.78 4.65 -9.23
C VAL A 127 2.48 5.90 -10.04
N PHE A 128 1.21 6.09 -10.38
CA PHE A 128 0.68 7.31 -10.95
C PHE A 128 -0.25 7.94 -9.93
N TYR A 129 -0.21 9.27 -9.83
CA TYR A 129 -1.16 10.03 -9.02
C TYR A 129 -1.78 11.16 -9.82
N TYR A 130 -2.96 11.59 -9.38
CA TYR A 130 -3.68 12.74 -9.90
C TYR A 130 -4.22 13.53 -8.72
N TRP A 131 -4.03 14.85 -8.75
CA TRP A 131 -4.56 15.75 -7.74
C TRP A 131 -5.22 16.95 -8.41
N ASN A 132 -6.53 17.10 -8.23
CA ASN A 132 -7.28 18.23 -8.75
C ASN A 132 -8.59 18.46 -7.97
N ASP A 133 -8.94 19.71 -7.67
CA ASP A 133 -10.23 20.08 -7.05
C ASP A 133 -10.59 19.23 -5.80
N GLY A 134 -9.63 19.00 -4.90
CA GLY A 134 -9.83 18.17 -3.70
C GLY A 134 -9.94 16.67 -3.95
N LEU A 135 -9.81 16.21 -5.20
CA LEU A 135 -9.75 14.80 -5.55
C LEU A 135 -8.30 14.35 -5.71
N PHE A 136 -7.87 13.45 -4.83
CA PHE A 136 -6.62 12.71 -4.95
C PHE A 136 -6.90 11.29 -5.42
N LEU A 137 -6.24 10.86 -6.50
CA LEU A 137 -6.31 9.52 -7.04
C LEU A 137 -4.90 8.94 -7.18
N PHE A 138 -4.76 7.64 -6.98
CA PHE A 138 -3.52 6.92 -7.24
C PHE A 138 -3.78 5.56 -7.91
N GLY A 139 -2.77 5.00 -8.54
CA GLY A 139 -2.84 3.65 -9.11
C GLY A 139 -1.57 3.23 -9.84
N SER A 140 -1.39 1.92 -10.03
CA SER A 140 -0.19 1.37 -10.68
C SER A 140 -0.10 1.65 -12.19
N GLU A 141 -1.19 2.09 -12.82
CA GLU A 141 -1.24 2.45 -14.24
C GLU A 141 -2.14 3.67 -14.46
N LEU A 142 -1.74 4.59 -15.34
CA LEU A 142 -2.50 5.79 -15.68
C LEU A 142 -3.95 5.46 -16.09
N LYS A 143 -4.15 4.38 -16.83
CA LYS A 143 -5.49 3.95 -17.29
C LYS A 143 -6.49 3.73 -16.16
N ALA A 144 -6.03 3.38 -14.95
CA ALA A 144 -6.88 3.22 -13.79
C ALA A 144 -7.45 4.57 -13.32
N LEU A 145 -6.62 5.62 -13.32
CA LEU A 145 -7.02 6.99 -12.96
C LEU A 145 -8.06 7.54 -13.95
N LEU A 146 -7.87 7.28 -15.25
CA LEU A 146 -8.78 7.71 -16.32
C LEU A 146 -10.21 7.16 -16.18
N GLN A 147 -10.40 6.07 -15.42
CA GLN A 147 -11.74 5.51 -15.18
C GLN A 147 -12.53 6.25 -14.10
N HIS A 148 -11.90 7.15 -13.34
CA HIS A 148 -12.63 7.85 -12.29
C HIS A 148 -13.54 8.92 -12.91
N PRO A 149 -14.86 8.95 -12.61
CA PRO A 149 -15.80 9.87 -13.26
C PRO A 149 -15.47 11.36 -13.12
N LYS A 150 -14.74 11.72 -12.05
CA LYS A 150 -14.28 13.08 -11.77
C LYS A 150 -12.85 13.38 -12.26
N PHE A 151 -12.21 12.46 -12.97
CA PHE A 151 -10.93 12.72 -13.61
C PHE A 151 -11.12 13.77 -14.73
N LYS A 152 -10.30 14.82 -14.72
CA LYS A 152 -10.26 15.83 -15.77
C LYS A 152 -8.89 15.78 -16.42
N LYS A 153 -8.85 15.57 -17.74
CA LYS A 153 -7.61 15.73 -18.49
C LYS A 153 -7.22 17.21 -18.41
N ARG A 154 -5.98 17.49 -18.01
CA ARG A 154 -5.41 18.84 -18.10
C ARG A 154 -4.83 18.99 -19.51
N ASP A 155 -5.22 20.07 -20.17
CA ASP A 155 -4.69 20.48 -21.47
C ASP A 155 -3.29 21.10 -21.32
#